data_AF-A0A9D5P4E7-F1
#
_entry.id   AF-A0A9D5P4E7-F1
#
_cell.length_a   1.000
_cell.length_b   1.000
_cell.length_c   1.000
_cell.angle_alpha   90.00
_cell.angle_beta   90.00
_cell.angle_gamma   90.00
#
_symmetry.space_group_name_H-M   'P 1'
#
loop_
_entity.id
_entity.type
_entity.pdbx_description
1 polymer ?
#
loop_
_entity_poly.entity_id
_entity_poly.type
_entity_poly.pdbx_seq_one_letter_code
_entity_poly.pdbx_strand_id
1 'polypeptide(L)'
;MEAKVIIVTVVKSNKSENNVWAVAFTGEEECKAYCKSAYKAMRFAFLLKKQSGYRIDDDSLKALSGEIAKLKAEAAEKAAEAEQPAEQEAQQPEAEEKPKKQRKPRAKKEPKVVSMMPEAQPELIAFQ
;
A
#
# COMPACT_ATOMS: atom_id res chain seq x y z
N MET A 1 28.66 12.70 -10.00
CA MET A 1 27.48 12.51 -9.14
C MET A 1 27.16 11.04 -9.17
N GLU A 2 27.19 10.35 -8.03
CA GLU A 2 26.78 8.94 -7.99
C GLU A 2 25.28 8.83 -8.24
N ALA A 3 24.88 7.81 -9.00
CA ALA A 3 23.46 7.57 -9.27
C ALA A 3 22.82 7.03 -7.99
N LYS A 4 21.97 7.82 -7.33
CA LYS A 4 21.20 7.36 -6.17
C LYS A 4 20.23 6.26 -6.60
N VAL A 5 20.39 5.08 -5.99
CA VAL A 5 19.53 3.91 -6.15
C VAL A 5 18.98 3.53 -4.78
N ILE A 6 17.69 3.16 -4.72
CA ILE A 6 17.04 2.64 -3.52
C ILE A 6 17.53 1.21 -3.29
N ILE A 7 18.22 1.00 -2.18
CA ILE A 7 18.72 -0.32 -1.74
C ILE A 7 17.88 -0.81 -0.56
N VAL A 8 17.72 -2.14 -0.48
CA VAL A 8 17.02 -2.79 0.64
C VAL A 8 17.87 -3.92 1.18
N THR A 9 18.29 -3.80 2.45
CA THR A 9 19.19 -4.75 3.10
C THR A 9 18.50 -5.47 4.25
N VAL A 10 18.84 -6.74 4.45
CA VAL A 10 18.41 -7.51 5.63
C VAL A 10 19.34 -7.20 6.80
N VAL A 11 18.76 -6.71 7.88
CA VAL A 11 19.41 -6.42 9.16
C VAL A 11 18.88 -7.40 10.19
N LYS A 12 19.77 -8.20 10.79
CA LYS A 12 19.39 -9.08 11.90
C LYS A 12 19.24 -8.24 13.18
N SER A 13 18.09 -8.37 13.84
CA SER A 13 17.86 -7.74 15.13
C SER A 13 18.48 -8.58 16.25
N ASN A 14 19.38 -8.01 17.04
CA ASN A 14 19.92 -8.71 18.23
C ASN A 14 18.87 -8.99 19.33
N LYS A 15 17.64 -8.49 19.18
CA LYS A 15 16.55 -8.66 20.16
C LYS A 15 15.46 -9.65 19.70
N SER A 16 15.53 -10.16 18.47
CA SER A 16 14.52 -11.08 17.93
C SER A 16 15.06 -11.81 16.71
N GLU A 17 14.80 -13.10 16.60
CA GLU A 17 15.20 -13.93 15.45
C GLU A 17 14.61 -13.46 14.09
N ASN A 18 13.63 -12.56 14.12
CA ASN A 18 13.04 -11.94 12.94
C ASN A 18 14.02 -11.01 12.21
N ASN A 19 14.17 -11.25 10.91
CA ASN A 19 14.83 -10.37 9.94
C ASN A 19 14.11 -9.01 9.86
N VAL A 20 14.85 -7.92 10.07
CA VAL A 20 14.39 -6.54 9.83
C VAL A 20 14.90 -6.09 8.46
N TRP A 21 14.07 -5.39 7.71
CA TRP A 21 14.39 -4.94 6.36
C TRP A 21 14.62 -3.42 6.37
N ALA A 22 15.87 -2.99 6.18
CA ALA A 22 16.22 -1.58 6.11
C ALA A 22 16.16 -1.08 4.66
N VAL A 23 15.58 0.09 4.44
CA VAL A 23 15.49 0.75 3.13
C VAL A 23 16.30 2.04 3.17
N ALA A 24 17.27 2.19 2.27
CA ALA A 24 18.17 3.34 2.21
C ALA A 24 18.40 3.79 0.75
N PHE A 25 19.11 4.91 0.57
CA PHE A 25 19.65 5.30 -0.72
C PHE A 25 21.14 4.97 -0.78
N THR A 26 21.62 4.54 -1.95
CA THR A 26 23.05 4.35 -2.22
C THR A 26 23.77 5.68 -2.01
N GLY A 27 24.80 5.68 -1.17
CA GLY A 27 25.55 6.89 -0.78
C GLY A 27 24.92 7.71 0.35
N GLU A 28 23.88 7.23 1.04
CA GLU A 28 23.40 7.82 2.29
C GLU A 28 23.62 6.86 3.46
N GLU A 29 24.29 7.33 4.52
CA GLU A 29 24.55 6.53 5.74
C GLU A 29 23.28 6.27 6.57
N GLU A 30 22.23 7.08 6.36
CA GLU A 30 20.98 6.99 7.12
C GLU A 30 19.91 6.15 6.40
N CYS A 31 19.51 5.05 7.03
CA CYS A 31 18.36 4.25 6.60
C CYS A 31 17.04 5.03 6.74
N LYS A 32 16.29 5.17 5.64
CA LYS A 32 15.01 5.90 5.61
C LYS A 32 13.86 5.18 6.29
N ALA A 33 13.90 3.85 6.35
CA ALA A 33 12.91 3.06 7.09
C ALA A 33 13.43 1.69 7.51
N TYR A 34 12.91 1.20 8.63
CA TYR A 34 13.07 -0.19 9.09
C TYR A 34 11.70 -0.88 9.07
N CYS A 35 11.58 -1.95 8.29
CA CYS A 35 10.35 -2.72 8.10
C CYS A 35 10.46 -4.10 8.75
N LYS A 36 9.43 -4.50 9.50
CA LYS A 36 9.34 -5.84 10.13
C LYS A 36 8.97 -6.98 9.16
N SER A 37 8.81 -6.70 7.86
CA SER A 37 8.53 -7.73 6.85
C SER A 37 8.95 -7.29 5.45
N ALA A 38 9.34 -8.26 4.62
CA ALA A 38 9.75 -8.06 3.23
C ALA A 38 8.65 -7.34 2.42
N TYR A 39 7.38 -7.74 2.58
CA TYR A 39 6.26 -7.11 1.88
C TYR A 39 6.10 -5.61 2.20
N LYS A 40 6.32 -5.19 3.45
CA LYS A 40 6.30 -3.77 3.84
C LYS A 40 7.51 -3.02 3.24
N ALA A 41 8.70 -3.62 3.27
CA ALA A 41 9.89 -3.03 2.69
C ALA A 41 9.76 -2.82 1.18
N MET A 42 9.27 -3.83 0.46
CA MET A 42 8.98 -3.75 -0.98
C MET A 42 7.98 -2.62 -1.29
N ARG A 43 6.86 -2.56 -0.56
CA ARG A 43 5.86 -1.49 -0.74
C ARG A 43 6.45 -0.09 -0.46
N PHE A 44 7.32 0.04 0.55
CA PHE A 44 8.00 1.29 0.87
C PHE A 44 9.01 1.70 -0.21
N ALA A 45 9.82 0.77 -0.73
CA ALA A 45 10.74 1.02 -1.83
C ALA A 45 10.01 1.52 -3.10
N PHE A 46 8.85 0.93 -3.43
CA PHE A 46 8.02 1.42 -4.54
C PHE A 46 7.37 2.80 -4.29
N LEU A 47 7.08 3.16 -3.03
CA LEU A 47 6.65 4.52 -2.68
C LEU A 47 7.80 5.53 -2.84
N LEU A 48 8.99 5.21 -2.33
CA LEU A 48 10.19 6.04 -2.51
C LEU A 48 10.53 6.24 -3.99
N LYS A 49 10.44 5.19 -4.82
CA LYS A 49 10.64 5.27 -6.27
C LYS A 49 9.70 6.28 -6.94
N LYS A 50 8.44 6.33 -6.51
CA LYS A 50 7.45 7.30 -7.03
C LYS A 50 7.69 8.73 -6.54
N GLN A 51 8.18 8.91 -5.31
CA GLN A 51 8.43 10.23 -4.72
C GLN A 51 9.75 10.86 -5.19
N SER A 52 10.79 10.05 -5.34
CA SER A 52 12.17 10.51 -5.61
C SER A 52 12.62 10.34 -7.07
N GLY A 53 11.92 9.51 -7.85
CA GLY A 53 12.33 9.16 -9.22
C GLY A 53 13.48 8.16 -9.31
N TYR A 54 14.15 7.83 -8.21
CA TYR A 54 15.27 6.89 -8.19
C TYR A 54 14.84 5.46 -8.52
N ARG A 55 15.74 4.70 -9.18
CA ARG A 55 15.55 3.27 -9.43
C ARG A 55 15.64 2.51 -8.09
N ILE A 56 15.00 1.35 -8.04
CA ILE A 56 15.27 0.36 -6.98
C ILE A 56 16.31 -0.59 -7.54
N ASP A 57 17.25 -0.99 -6.71
CA ASP A 57 18.26 -1.98 -7.01
C ASP A 57 17.64 -3.36 -7.30
N ASP A 58 18.15 -4.05 -8.32
CA ASP A 58 17.56 -5.30 -8.81
C ASP A 58 17.86 -6.49 -7.87
N ASP A 59 19.02 -6.50 -7.21
CA ASP A 59 19.35 -7.51 -6.18
C ASP A 59 18.44 -7.35 -4.94
N SER A 60 18.18 -6.11 -4.53
CA SER A 60 17.20 -5.76 -3.49
C SER A 60 15.79 -6.25 -3.83
N LEU A 61 15.34 -6.09 -5.09
CA LEU A 61 14.06 -6.63 -5.55
C LEU A 61 14.03 -8.15 -5.55
N LYS A 62 15.11 -8.80 -5.98
CA LYS A 62 15.25 -10.26 -6.01
C LYS A 62 15.21 -10.86 -4.59
N ALA A 63 15.92 -10.26 -3.64
CA ALA A 63 15.92 -10.67 -2.24
C ALA A 63 14.52 -10.57 -1.61
N LEU A 64 13.84 -9.44 -1.81
CA LEU A 64 12.48 -9.22 -1.33
C LEU A 64 11.48 -10.18 -1.98
N SER A 65 11.58 -10.40 -3.29
CA SER A 65 10.70 -11.33 -4.03
C SER A 65 10.87 -12.78 -3.54
N GLY A 66 12.12 -13.21 -3.32
CA GLY A 66 12.43 -14.53 -2.79
C GLY A 66 11.82 -14.77 -1.40
N GLU A 67 11.96 -13.81 -0.49
CA GLU A 67 11.38 -13.96 0.85
C GLU A 67 9.84 -13.89 0.84
N ILE A 68 9.24 -13.02 0.02
CA ILE A 68 7.78 -12.96 -0.12
C ILE A 68 7.23 -14.27 -0.71
N ALA A 69 7.96 -14.91 -1.64
CA ALA A 69 7.57 -16.21 -2.18
C ALA A 69 7.60 -17.32 -1.11
N LYS A 70 8.63 -17.38 -0.26
CA LYS A 70 8.68 -18.32 0.88
C LYS A 70 7.54 -18.08 1.86
N LEU A 71 7.38 -16.85 2.34
CA LEU A 71 6.32 -16.47 3.28
C LEU A 71 4.92 -16.78 2.72
N LYS A 72 4.74 -16.70 1.40
CA LYS A 72 3.48 -17.09 0.74
C LYS A 72 3.31 -18.62 0.66
N ALA A 73 4.38 -19.38 0.44
CA ALA A 73 4.35 -20.85 0.49
C ALA A 73 4.04 -21.34 1.90
N GLU A 74 4.75 -20.85 2.92
CA GLU A 74 4.52 -21.17 4.34
C GLU A 74 3.09 -20.80 4.77
N ALA A 75 2.56 -19.66 4.32
CA ALA A 75 1.18 -19.27 4.57
C ALA A 75 0.16 -20.15 3.83
N ALA A 76 0.49 -20.68 2.66
CA ALA A 76 -0.37 -21.60 1.91
C ALA A 76 -0.37 -23.01 2.52
N GLU A 77 0.78 -23.52 2.97
CA GLU A 77 0.88 -24.78 3.71
C GLU A 77 0.10 -24.70 5.03
N LYS A 78 0.26 -23.60 5.78
CA LYS A 78 -0.46 -23.37 7.04
C LYS A 78 -1.97 -23.14 6.85
N ALA A 79 -2.41 -22.73 5.66
CA ALA A 79 -3.83 -22.70 5.29
C ALA A 79 -4.32 -24.10 4.88
N ALA A 80 -3.52 -24.87 4.12
CA ALA A 80 -3.85 -26.23 3.70
C ALA A 80 -3.89 -27.23 4.86
N GLU A 81 -3.12 -27.02 5.93
CA GLU A 81 -3.18 -27.83 7.16
C GLU A 81 -4.43 -27.50 8.01
N ALA A 82 -5.08 -26.36 7.77
CA ALA A 82 -6.37 -25.99 8.35
C ALA A 82 -7.58 -26.43 7.50
N GLU A 83 -7.36 -26.83 6.24
CA GLU A 83 -8.41 -27.23 5.29
C GLU A 83 -8.05 -28.50 4.50
N GLN A 84 -8.55 -29.64 4.97
CA GLN A 84 -8.92 -30.77 4.09
C GLN A 84 -10.23 -31.39 4.59
N PRO A 85 -11.19 -31.74 3.70
CA PRO A 85 -11.43 -31.17 2.38
C PRO A 85 -12.93 -30.83 2.13
N ALA A 86 -13.21 -29.76 1.39
CA ALA A 86 -14.51 -29.52 0.77
C ALA A 86 -14.34 -29.00 -0.67
N GLU A 87 -14.50 -29.93 -1.62
CA GLU A 87 -14.92 -29.72 -3.00
C GLU A 87 -14.11 -28.75 -3.88
N GLN A 88 -13.21 -29.38 -4.65
CA GLN A 88 -12.87 -28.91 -5.99
C GLN A 88 -14.12 -28.93 -6.89
N GLU A 89 -14.75 -27.78 -7.14
CA GLU A 89 -15.52 -27.43 -8.35
C GLU A 89 -15.90 -25.93 -8.23
N ALA A 90 -15.81 -25.07 -9.24
CA ALA A 90 -15.56 -25.29 -10.66
C ALA A 90 -14.89 -24.07 -11.34
N GLN A 91 -14.13 -24.36 -12.41
CA GLN A 91 -14.02 -23.58 -13.66
C GLN A 91 -13.44 -22.15 -13.64
N GLN A 92 -12.32 -22.01 -14.36
CA GLN A 92 -12.01 -20.80 -15.16
C GLN A 92 -13.21 -20.48 -16.09
N PRO A 93 -13.35 -19.23 -16.51
CA PRO A 93 -12.95 -19.02 -17.91
C PRO A 93 -11.95 -17.88 -18.10
N GLU A 94 -11.18 -18.03 -19.18
CA GLU A 94 -10.30 -17.00 -19.71
C GLU A 94 -11.08 -15.87 -20.39
N ALA A 95 -10.33 -14.83 -20.76
CA ALA A 95 -10.76 -13.52 -21.21
C ALA A 95 -11.80 -13.49 -22.36
N GLU A 96 -12.67 -12.46 -22.34
CA GLU A 96 -12.93 -11.67 -23.56
C GLU A 96 -13.33 -10.20 -23.30
N GLU A 97 -12.96 -9.35 -24.27
CA GLU A 97 -13.32 -7.97 -24.60
C GLU A 97 -13.81 -6.88 -23.60
N LYS A 98 -13.10 -5.74 -23.65
CA LYS A 98 -13.69 -4.38 -23.60
C LYS A 98 -14.01 -3.94 -25.04
N PRO A 99 -15.11 -3.21 -25.34
CA PRO A 99 -15.00 -1.73 -25.29
C PRO A 99 -16.28 -0.84 -25.14
N LYS A 100 -16.11 0.24 -24.36
CA LYS A 100 -16.55 1.66 -24.62
C LYS A 100 -18.03 2.09 -24.75
N LYS A 101 -18.26 3.32 -24.24
CA LYS A 101 -19.41 4.29 -24.38
C LYS A 101 -20.44 4.20 -23.23
N GLN A 102 -21.03 5.30 -22.73
CA GLN A 102 -21.16 6.68 -23.26
C GLN A 102 -21.13 7.75 -22.12
N ARG A 103 -21.11 9.06 -22.46
CA ARG A 103 -20.92 10.21 -21.52
C ARG A 103 -22.20 11.08 -21.38
N LYS A 104 -22.55 11.44 -20.13
CA LYS A 104 -23.07 12.75 -19.59
C LYS A 104 -24.04 13.61 -20.45
N PRO A 105 -25.08 14.25 -19.85
CA PRO A 105 -24.85 15.57 -19.22
C PRO A 105 -25.64 15.87 -17.92
N ARG A 106 -25.52 17.14 -17.47
CA ARG A 106 -25.76 17.70 -16.13
C ARG A 106 -27.06 18.52 -16.10
N ALA A 107 -27.83 18.46 -15.02
CA ALA A 107 -28.93 19.39 -14.75
C ALA A 107 -28.70 20.14 -13.42
N LYS A 108 -28.89 21.47 -13.44
CA LYS A 108 -28.98 22.35 -12.26
C LYS A 108 -30.40 22.92 -12.21
N LYS A 109 -31.04 22.96 -11.05
CA LYS A 109 -31.74 24.13 -10.45
C LYS A 109 -32.62 23.73 -9.26
N GLU A 110 -32.50 24.47 -8.16
CA GLU A 110 -33.55 24.69 -7.16
C GLU A 110 -34.45 25.86 -7.64
N PRO A 111 -35.67 26.14 -7.10
CA PRO A 111 -35.78 26.77 -5.77
C PRO A 111 -37.07 26.50 -4.91
N LYS A 112 -36.86 26.35 -3.60
CA LYS A 112 -37.47 27.14 -2.48
C LYS A 112 -39.01 27.41 -2.38
N VAL A 113 -39.64 26.82 -1.35
CA VAL A 113 -40.74 27.37 -0.48
C VAL A 113 -40.58 26.68 0.90
N VAL A 114 -40.02 27.26 1.97
CA VAL A 114 -40.50 28.32 2.90
C VAL A 114 -41.76 27.97 3.71
N SER A 115 -41.54 27.59 4.98
CA SER A 115 -42.42 27.84 6.14
C SER A 115 -41.54 27.71 7.40
N MET A 116 -40.93 28.81 7.87
CA MET A 116 -41.40 29.78 8.89
C MET A 116 -40.78 29.52 10.27
N MET A 117 -39.86 30.43 10.63
CA MET A 117 -39.25 30.62 11.97
C MET A 117 -40.29 31.31 12.89
N PRO A 118 -40.17 31.25 14.24
CA PRO A 118 -39.19 32.08 15.00
C PRO A 118 -38.44 31.28 16.11
N GLU A 119 -37.62 31.86 17.00
CA GLU A 119 -36.55 32.89 16.89
C GLU A 119 -35.96 33.18 18.29
N ALA A 120 -34.62 33.09 18.46
CA ALA A 120 -33.88 33.61 19.63
C ALA A 120 -32.38 33.74 19.31
N GLN A 121 -31.75 34.84 19.74
CA GLN A 121 -30.37 35.24 19.37
C GLN A 121 -29.28 34.62 20.27
N PRO A 122 -28.05 34.42 19.78
CA PRO A 122 -26.88 34.13 20.62
C PRO A 122 -26.20 35.43 21.08
N GLU A 123 -26.09 35.66 22.39
CA GLU A 123 -25.36 36.81 22.94
C GLU A 123 -23.90 36.50 23.33
N LEU A 124 -23.02 37.39 22.86
CA LEU A 124 -21.79 37.88 23.49
C LEU A 124 -20.62 36.91 23.72
N ILE A 125 -19.74 36.90 22.72
CA ILE A 125 -18.29 36.75 22.95
C ILE A 125 -17.79 38.03 23.64
N ALA A 126 -17.23 37.90 24.84
CA ALA A 126 -16.45 38.95 25.49
C ALA A 126 -14.98 38.54 25.52
N PHE A 127 -14.12 39.30 24.85
CA PHE A 127 -12.68 39.31 25.08
C PHE A 127 -12.35 40.54 25.93
N GLN A 128 -11.57 40.34 26.98
CA GLN A 128 -10.91 41.36 27.79
C GLN A 128 -9.43 40.98 27.90
#